data_AF-A0A9C7PJ14-F1
#
_entry.id   AF-A0A9C7PJ14-F1
#
_cell.length_a   1.000
_cell.length_b   1.000
_cell.length_c   1.000
_cell.angle_alpha   90.00
_cell.angle_beta   90.00
_cell.angle_gamma   90.00
#
_symmetry.space_group_name_H-M   'P 1'
#
loop_
_entity.id
_entity.type
_entity.pdbx_description
1 polymer ?
#
loop_
_entity_poly.entity_id
_entity_poly.type
_entity_poly.pdbx_seq_one_letter_code
_entity_poly.pdbx_strand_id
1 'polypeptide(L)'
;MGRDHAGVGSYYGGFDAQTIFDDDVPEGALVLKSTAPTTRLIAKAGPRSDARCADHSPEDFVLLSGTKVREMLGQGIAPPPEFSRPEVAEILMAYYQEIDGTATN
;
A
#
# COMPACT_ATOMS: atom_id res chain seq x y z
N MET A 1 -2.03 -8.47 9.05
CA MET A 1 -0.91 -7.61 9.50
C MET A 1 0.11 -7.53 8.38
N GLY A 2 0.32 -6.34 7.82
CA GLY A 2 1.32 -6.08 6.78
C GLY A 2 2.65 -5.58 7.39
N ARG A 3 3.54 -5.01 6.56
CA ARG A 3 4.76 -4.34 7.05
C ARG A 3 4.40 -3.10 7.87
N ASP A 4 5.20 -2.82 8.90
CA ASP A 4 5.06 -1.64 9.78
C ASP A 4 3.66 -1.52 10.40
N HIS A 5 2.97 -2.65 10.63
CA HIS A 5 1.60 -2.63 11.15
C HIS A 5 1.55 -1.93 12.51
N ALA A 6 0.76 -0.85 12.59
CA ALA A 6 0.67 0.04 13.76
C ALA A 6 2.01 0.68 14.21
N GLY A 7 3.03 0.70 13.33
CA GLY A 7 4.31 1.32 13.60
C GLY A 7 4.30 2.84 13.49
N VAL A 8 5.25 3.48 14.17
CA VAL A 8 5.54 4.91 14.06
C VAL A 8 7.04 5.11 14.01
N GLY A 9 7.52 6.06 13.21
CA GLY A 9 8.94 6.38 13.11
C GLY A 9 9.82 5.17 12.78
N SER A 10 10.94 5.04 13.50
CA SER A 10 11.91 3.95 13.37
C SER A 10 12.04 3.12 14.64
N TYR A 11 10.98 3.07 15.45
CA TYR A 11 10.98 2.36 16.74
C TYR A 11 10.81 0.83 16.60
N TYR A 12 10.28 0.35 15.48
CA TYR A 12 9.96 -1.05 15.25
C TYR A 12 10.51 -1.50 13.90
N GLY A 13 10.93 -2.76 13.83
CA GLY A 13 11.27 -3.44 12.59
C GLY A 13 10.04 -3.71 11.73
N GLY A 14 10.27 -3.89 10.43
CA GLY A 14 9.17 -3.92 9.45
C GLY A 14 8.20 -5.10 9.62
N PHE A 15 8.63 -6.19 10.26
CA PHE A 15 7.82 -7.39 10.45
C PHE A 15 7.60 -7.75 11.92
N ASP A 16 7.98 -6.87 12.86
CA ASP A 16 7.93 -7.16 14.30
C ASP A 16 6.50 -7.45 14.77
N ALA A 17 5.52 -6.75 14.19
CA ALA A 17 4.10 -7.00 14.41
C ALA A 17 3.61 -8.37 13.89
N GLN A 18 4.44 -9.10 13.14
CA GLN A 18 4.16 -10.47 12.71
C GLN A 18 4.90 -11.47 13.60
N THR A 19 6.19 -11.24 13.88
CA THR A 19 7.05 -12.14 14.66
C THR A 19 6.67 -12.22 16.13
N ILE A 20 6.07 -11.17 16.70
CA ILE A 20 5.57 -11.17 18.09
C ILE A 20 4.60 -12.32 18.38
N PHE A 21 3.89 -12.83 17.36
CA PHE A 21 2.96 -13.95 17.48
C PHE A 21 3.61 -15.33 17.44
N ASP A 22 4.90 -15.39 17.15
CA ASP A 22 5.70 -16.61 17.20
C ASP A 22 6.53 -16.65 18.50
N ASP A 23 6.96 -15.47 18.98
CA ASP A 23 7.92 -15.35 20.09
C ASP A 23 7.25 -15.08 21.46
N ASP A 24 6.22 -14.23 21.52
CA ASP A 24 5.73 -13.66 22.80
C ASP A 24 4.26 -13.93 23.09
N VAL A 25 3.41 -14.05 22.06
CA VAL A 25 1.96 -14.21 22.26
C VAL A 25 1.63 -15.68 22.57
N PRO A 26 0.88 -15.97 23.66
CA PRO A 26 0.48 -17.33 24.00
C PRO A 26 -0.34 -18.00 22.91
N GLU A 27 -0.10 -19.31 22.74
CA GLU A 27 -0.88 -20.14 21.82
C GLU A 27 -2.38 -20.10 22.17
N GLY A 28 -3.22 -19.95 21.14
CA GLY A 28 -4.68 -19.87 21.32
C GLY A 28 -5.23 -18.48 21.74
N ALA A 29 -4.37 -17.48 21.96
CA ALA A 29 -4.82 -16.11 22.25
C ALA A 29 -5.50 -15.41 21.06
N LEU A 30 -5.28 -15.90 19.84
CA LEU A 30 -5.82 -15.34 18.62
C LEU A 30 -7.08 -16.06 18.14
N VAL A 31 -8.13 -15.28 17.85
CA VAL A 31 -9.30 -15.77 17.11
C VAL A 31 -8.96 -15.94 15.63
N LEU A 32 -8.11 -15.07 15.07
CA LEU A 32 -7.64 -15.13 13.67
C LEU A 32 -6.20 -14.61 13.58
N LYS A 33 -5.31 -15.37 12.94
CA LYS A 33 -3.95 -14.94 12.56
C LYS A 33 -3.89 -14.75 11.05
N SER A 34 -3.72 -13.51 10.59
CA SER A 34 -3.53 -13.20 9.16
C SER A 34 -2.32 -12.29 9.01
N THR A 35 -1.23 -12.83 8.48
CA THR A 35 -0.03 -12.09 8.07
C THR A 35 -0.08 -11.90 6.56
N ALA A 36 0.29 -10.70 6.11
CA ALA A 36 0.27 -10.36 4.70
C ALA A 36 1.68 -9.94 4.24
N PRO A 37 2.12 -10.37 3.06
CA PRO A 37 3.34 -9.89 2.47
C PRO A 37 3.28 -8.37 2.21
N THR A 38 4.40 -7.68 2.42
CA THR A 38 4.56 -6.22 2.36
C THR A 38 4.21 -5.59 1.03
N THR A 39 4.62 -6.23 -0.07
CA THR A 39 4.71 -5.57 -1.36
C THR A 39 3.84 -6.32 -2.34
N ARG A 40 2.68 -5.74 -2.65
CA ARG A 40 1.94 -6.09 -3.85
C ARG A 40 2.45 -5.15 -4.94
N LEU A 41 3.24 -5.69 -5.84
CA LEU A 41 3.71 -4.97 -7.00
C LEU A 41 2.69 -5.10 -8.12
N ILE A 42 2.59 -4.06 -8.93
CA ILE A 42 1.82 -4.11 -10.17
C ILE A 42 2.78 -4.58 -11.25
N ALA A 43 2.64 -5.83 -11.68
CA ALA A 43 3.33 -6.28 -12.86
C ALA A 43 2.73 -5.57 -14.09
N LYS A 44 3.58 -5.09 -15.00
CA LYS A 44 3.16 -4.53 -16.30
C LYS A 44 2.36 -5.52 -17.17
N ALA A 45 2.41 -6.81 -16.86
CA ALA A 45 1.89 -7.90 -17.68
C ALA A 45 0.75 -8.72 -17.03
N GLY A 46 0.27 -8.41 -15.81
CA GLY A 46 -0.75 -9.25 -15.18
C GLY A 46 -1.07 -8.93 -13.71
N PRO A 47 -2.01 -9.66 -13.08
CA PRO A 47 -2.52 -9.35 -11.76
C PRO A 47 -1.43 -9.40 -10.68
N ARG A 48 -1.54 -8.47 -9.73
CA ARG A 48 -0.72 -8.22 -8.53
C ARG A 48 0.14 -9.42 -8.10
N SER A 49 1.45 -9.29 -8.24
CA SER A 49 2.44 -10.27 -7.75
C SER A 49 3.29 -9.68 -6.62
N ASP A 50 3.90 -10.56 -5.80
CA ASP A 50 4.85 -10.16 -4.77
C ASP A 50 6.22 -9.88 -5.43
N ALA A 51 6.96 -8.89 -4.93
CA ALA A 51 8.34 -8.60 -5.30
C ALA A 51 9.28 -9.82 -5.18
N ARG A 52 8.87 -10.83 -4.40
CA ARG A 52 9.60 -12.08 -4.17
C ARG A 52 9.27 -13.19 -5.18
N CYS A 53 8.41 -12.95 -6.15
CA CYS A 53 8.19 -13.90 -7.24
C CYS A 53 9.45 -13.98 -8.13
N ALA A 54 10.00 -15.20 -8.28
CA ALA A 54 11.28 -15.46 -8.94
C ALA A 54 11.31 -15.12 -10.44
N ASP A 55 10.14 -15.00 -11.08
CA ASP A 55 10.01 -14.89 -12.54
C ASP A 55 9.89 -13.44 -13.04
N HIS A 56 10.16 -12.45 -12.19
CA HIS A 56 9.99 -11.03 -12.51
C HIS A 56 11.20 -10.19 -12.10
N SER A 57 11.60 -9.27 -12.99
CA SER A 57 12.64 -8.27 -12.71
C SER A 57 12.03 -7.02 -12.06
N PRO A 58 12.80 -6.22 -11.31
CA PRO A 58 12.32 -4.95 -10.74
C PRO A 58 11.69 -3.99 -11.77
N GLU A 59 12.12 -4.09 -13.03
CA GLU A 59 11.67 -3.28 -14.16
C GLU A 59 10.26 -3.64 -14.66
N ASP A 60 9.80 -4.85 -14.34
CA ASP A 60 8.46 -5.34 -14.66
C ASP A 60 7.40 -4.78 -13.71
N PHE A 61 7.82 -4.09 -12.67
CA PHE A 61 6.95 -3.62 -11.61
C PHE A 61 6.78 -2.10 -11.60
N VAL A 62 5.53 -1.66 -11.44
CA VAL A 62 5.22 -0.27 -11.16
C VAL A 62 5.05 -0.10 -9.65
N LEU A 63 6.02 0.57 -9.02
CA LEU A 63 5.94 0.98 -7.62
C LEU A 63 5.43 2.43 -7.56
N LEU A 64 4.15 2.61 -7.24
CA LEU A 64 3.62 3.92 -6.89
C LEU A 64 3.72 4.11 -5.37
N SER A 65 4.54 5.07 -4.94
CA SER A 65 4.58 5.47 -3.53
C SER A 65 3.29 6.20 -3.15
N GLY A 66 2.87 6.10 -1.88
CA GLY A 66 1.68 6.81 -1.40
C GLY A 66 1.78 8.32 -1.57
N THR A 67 2.98 8.89 -1.48
CA THR A 67 3.23 10.31 -1.77
C THR A 67 2.93 10.63 -3.23
N LYS A 68 3.40 9.79 -4.16
CA LYS A 68 3.15 10.01 -5.59
C LYS A 68 1.68 9.87 -5.95
N VAL A 69 0.98 8.91 -5.33
CA VAL A 69 -0.47 8.75 -5.49
C VAL A 69 -1.21 10.02 -5.10
N ARG A 70 -0.92 10.59 -3.92
CA ARG A 70 -1.58 11.82 -3.46
C ARG A 70 -1.30 13.02 -4.38
N GLU A 71 -0.06 13.16 -4.83
CA GLU A 71 0.32 14.22 -5.78
C GLU A 71 -0.46 14.11 -7.10
N MET A 72 -0.55 12.90 -7.67
CA MET A 72 -1.32 12.67 -8.91
C MET A 72 -2.80 13.01 -8.73
N LEU A 73 -3.40 12.57 -7.61
CA LEU A 73 -4.82 12.81 -7.33
C LEU A 73 -5.13 14.31 -7.18
N GLY A 74 -4.27 15.08 -6.51
CA GLY A 74 -4.42 16.54 -6.40
C GLY A 74 -4.28 17.28 -7.75
N GLN A 75 -3.44 16.76 -8.65
CA GLN A 75 -3.33 17.26 -10.02
C GLN A 75 -4.51 16.86 -10.93
N GLY A 76 -5.47 16.07 -10.43
CA GLY A 76 -6.56 15.52 -11.24
C GLY A 76 -6.14 14.38 -12.17
N ILE A 77 -4.99 13.75 -11.90
CA ILE A 77 -4.46 12.63 -12.68
C ILE A 77 -4.79 11.33 -11.95
N ALA A 78 -5.58 10.47 -12.56
CA ALA A 78 -5.91 9.18 -12.00
C ALA A 78 -4.68 8.24 -11.98
N PRO A 79 -4.40 7.54 -10.87
CA PRO A 79 -3.44 6.45 -10.86
C PRO A 79 -3.83 5.34 -11.85
N PRO A 80 -2.89 4.51 -12.31
CA PRO A 80 -3.19 3.41 -13.21
C PRO A 80 -4.29 2.48 -12.65
N PRO A 81 -5.19 1.95 -13.50
CA PRO A 81 -6.31 1.09 -13.06
C PRO A 81 -5.85 -0.20 -12.37
N GLU A 82 -4.62 -0.65 -12.62
CA GLU A 82 -4.00 -1.78 -11.95
C GLU A 82 -3.68 -1.47 -10.47
N PHE A 83 -3.45 -0.19 -10.15
CA PHE A 83 -3.19 0.32 -8.81
C PHE A 83 -4.49 0.61 -8.06
N SER A 84 -5.25 1.56 -8.57
CA SER A 84 -6.51 2.02 -7.98
C SER A 84 -7.63 1.73 -8.93
N ARG A 85 -8.76 1.27 -8.40
CA ARG A 85 -9.96 1.18 -9.21
C ARG A 85 -10.40 2.58 -9.64
N PRO A 86 -10.90 2.77 -10.87
CA PRO A 86 -11.33 4.08 -11.37
C PRO A 86 -12.34 4.76 -10.44
N GLU A 87 -13.33 4.01 -9.95
CA GLU A 87 -14.38 4.55 -9.07
C GLU A 87 -13.83 5.08 -7.73
N VAL A 88 -12.75 4.48 -7.23
CA VAL A 88 -12.08 4.95 -6.00
C VAL A 88 -11.20 6.17 -6.30
N ALA A 89 -10.51 6.17 -7.45
CA ALA A 89 -9.68 7.29 -7.87
C ALA A 89 -10.53 8.55 -8.08
N GLU A 90 -11.70 8.44 -8.71
CA GLU A 90 -12.62 9.56 -8.93
C GLU A 90 -13.06 10.23 -7.63
N ILE A 91 -13.47 9.46 -6.63
CA ILE A 91 -13.87 9.99 -5.31
C ILE A 91 -12.70 10.74 -4.65
N LEU A 92 -11.50 10.16 -4.69
CA LEU A 92 -10.33 10.77 -4.07
C LEU A 92 -9.88 12.03 -4.83
N MET A 93 -9.89 12.02 -6.17
CA MET A 93 -9.57 13.18 -6.99
C MET A 93 -10.52 14.34 -6.69
N ALA A 94 -11.82 14.09 -6.65
CA ALA A 94 -12.81 15.11 -6.34
C ALA A 94 -12.52 15.78 -4.98
N TYR A 95 -12.20 14.98 -3.96
CA TYR A 95 -11.82 15.50 -2.64
C TYR A 95 -10.54 16.35 -2.69
N TYR A 96 -9.46 15.86 -3.32
CA TYR A 96 -8.20 16.61 -3.38
C TYR A 96 -8.32 17.91 -4.18
N GLN A 97 -9.07 17.90 -5.27
CA GLN A 97 -9.32 19.10 -6.08
C GLN A 97 -10.17 20.14 -5.35
N GLU A 98 -11.10 19.72 -4.49
CA GLU A 98 -11.87 20.63 -3.65
C GLU A 98 -10.97 21.37 -2.64
N ILE A 99 -10.14 20.63 -1.89
CA ILE A 99 -9.25 21.24 -0.88
C ILE A 99 -8.16 22.12 -1.51
N ASP A 100 -7.57 21.69 -2.63
CA ASP A 100 -6.55 22.46 -3.33
C ASP A 100 -7.16 23.69 -4.02
N GLY A 101 -8.40 23.58 -4.51
CA GLY A 101 -9.18 24.69 -5.05
C GLY A 101 -9.53 25.73 -3.99
N THR A 102 -9.86 25.31 -2.76
CA THR A 102 -10.12 26.24 -1.64
C THR A 102 -8.87 26.96 -1.12
N ALA A 103 -7.67 26.39 -1.32
CA ALA A 103 -6.41 27.05 -0.95
C ALA A 103 -6.01 28.21 -1.88
N THR A 104 -6.71 28.36 -3.03
CA THR A 104 -6.39 29.36 -4.06
C THR A 104 -7.38 30.54 -4.08
N ASN A 105 -8.37 30.57 -3.17
CA ASN A 105 -9.34 31.67 -3.01
C ASN A 105 -9.09 32.48 -1.73
#